data_AF-A0A3M1LEZ4-F1
#
_entry.id   AF-A0A3M1LEZ4-F1
#
_cell.length_a   1.000
_cell.length_b   1.000
_cell.length_c   1.000
_cell.angle_alpha   90.00
_cell.angle_beta   90.00
_cell.angle_gamma   90.00
#
_symmetry.space_group_name_H-M   'P 1'
#
loop_
_entity.id
_entity.type
_entity.pdbx_description
1 polymer ?
#
loop_
_entity_poly.entity_id
_entity_poly.type
_entity_poly.pdbx_seq_one_letter_code
_entity_poly.pdbx_strand_id
1 'polypeptide(L)'
;PGQHLDLVGSFQPHMREADDEAVRRAQVYADSLEAATKESGDLAIPLQTGILTPQDLRGDLFALCRRKVPGRTQDEAITLFKSVGLALEDYAAVGIVLDRWQEYCREACKGIGELLF
;
A
#
# COMPACT_ATOMS: atom_id res chain seq x y z
N PRO A 1 8.90 0.06 20.33
CA PRO A 1 9.97 0.62 19.47
C PRO A 1 10.37 -0.41 18.41
N GLY A 2 10.63 0.05 17.19
CA GLY A 2 11.06 -0.79 16.06
C GLY A 2 9.94 -1.49 15.29
N GLN A 3 8.68 -1.38 15.71
CA GLN A 3 7.55 -2.03 15.04
C GLN A 3 7.26 -1.41 13.66
N HIS A 4 6.66 -2.23 12.79
CA HIS A 4 6.02 -1.80 11.55
C HIS A 4 4.52 -2.08 11.66
N LEU A 5 3.70 -1.14 11.23
CA LEU A 5 2.24 -1.24 11.20
C LEU A 5 1.79 -1.14 9.75
N ASP A 6 1.13 -2.19 9.25
CA ASP A 6 0.39 -2.17 7.99
C ASP A 6 -1.08 -1.96 8.31
N LEU A 7 -1.61 -0.80 7.93
CA LEU A 7 -3.00 -0.41 8.16
C LEU A 7 -3.75 -0.43 6.84
N VAL A 8 -4.58 -1.46 6.63
CA VAL A 8 -5.24 -1.75 5.33
C VAL A 8 -6.77 -1.75 5.42
N GLY A 9 -7.34 -1.86 6.61
CA GLY A 9 -8.76 -2.06 6.84
C GLY A 9 -9.60 -0.79 6.85
N SER A 10 -9.03 0.40 7.12
CA SER A 10 -9.80 1.65 7.02
C SER A 10 -9.71 2.32 5.64
N PHE A 11 -10.86 2.35 4.96
CA PHE A 11 -11.05 2.92 3.62
C PHE A 11 -12.20 3.94 3.56
N GLN A 12 -12.71 4.36 4.72
CA GLN A 12 -13.70 5.44 4.83
C GLN A 12 -13.19 6.53 5.79
N PRO A 13 -13.55 7.81 5.57
CA PRO A 13 -12.94 8.93 6.31
C PRO A 13 -13.16 8.91 7.84
N HIS A 14 -14.14 8.14 8.31
CA HIS A 14 -14.49 7.99 9.72
C HIS A 14 -14.05 6.64 10.31
N MET A 15 -13.54 5.71 9.49
CA MET A 15 -12.99 4.44 9.93
C MET A 15 -11.53 4.60 10.28
N ARG A 16 -11.10 4.00 11.39
CA ARG A 16 -9.70 3.99 11.83
C ARG A 16 -9.36 2.66 12.49
N GLU A 17 -8.13 2.21 12.32
CA GLU A 17 -7.55 1.01 12.91
C GLU A 17 -6.55 1.35 14.02
N ALA A 18 -5.90 2.52 13.93
CA ALA A 18 -4.91 2.99 14.88
C ALA A 18 -5.40 4.19 15.68
N ASP A 19 -4.91 4.31 16.92
CA ASP A 19 -5.13 5.49 17.76
C ASP A 19 -4.17 6.65 17.39
N ASP A 20 -4.42 7.82 17.97
CA ASP A 20 -3.67 9.03 17.65
C ASP A 20 -2.19 8.92 18.05
N GLU A 21 -1.91 8.19 19.14
CA GLU A 21 -0.56 8.01 19.65
C GLU A 21 0.26 7.07 18.75
N ALA A 22 -0.34 6.02 18.21
CA ALA A 22 0.31 5.14 17.25
C ALA A 22 0.70 5.90 15.98
N VAL A 23 -0.20 6.71 15.44
CA VAL A 23 0.04 7.50 14.23
C VAL A 23 1.10 8.59 14.47
N ARG A 24 0.97 9.34 15.57
CA ARG A 24 1.89 10.45 15.94
C ARG A 24 3.33 9.99 16.16
N ARG A 25 3.53 8.77 16.67
CA ARG A 25 4.87 8.21 16.94
C ARG A 25 5.53 7.59 15.70
N ALA A 26 4.78 7.35 14.64
CA ALA A 26 5.25 6.63 13.47
C ALA A 26 5.89 7.53 12.40
N GLN A 27 6.80 6.96 11.64
CA GLN A 27 7.15 7.45 10.31
C GLN A 27 6.06 6.97 9.35
N VAL A 28 5.23 7.91 8.90
CA VAL A 28 4.01 7.62 8.15
C VAL A 28 4.27 7.63 6.65
N TYR A 29 3.90 6.52 6.01
CA TYR A 29 3.90 6.33 4.57
C TYR A 29 2.52 5.83 4.12
N ALA A 30 2.18 5.98 2.85
CA ALA A 30 0.96 5.42 2.28
C ALA A 30 1.16 4.88 0.86
N ASP A 31 0.22 4.09 0.34
CA ASP A 31 0.16 3.76 -1.09
C ASP A 31 0.03 5.02 -1.96
N SER A 32 -0.90 5.91 -1.60
CA SER A 32 -1.07 7.25 -2.13
C SER A 32 -1.39 8.22 -1.00
N LEU A 33 -0.53 9.23 -0.79
CA LEU A 33 -0.82 10.27 0.19
C LEU A 33 -2.08 11.04 -0.16
N GLU A 34 -2.38 11.25 -1.45
CA GLU A 34 -3.58 11.98 -1.85
C GLU A 34 -4.85 11.25 -1.45
N ALA A 35 -4.93 9.94 -1.73
CA ALA A 35 -6.11 9.13 -1.42
C ALA A 35 -6.19 8.87 0.09
N ALA A 36 -5.10 8.41 0.71
CA ALA A 36 -5.10 8.01 2.12
C ALA A 36 -5.45 9.16 3.08
N THR A 37 -5.07 10.41 2.76
CA THR A 37 -5.42 11.59 3.58
C THR A 37 -6.86 12.06 3.43
N LYS A 38 -7.59 11.56 2.43
CA LYS A 38 -9.01 11.87 2.19
C LYS A 38 -9.92 10.71 2.60
N GLU A 39 -9.50 9.49 2.31
CA GLU A 39 -10.34 8.29 2.34
C GLU A 39 -10.17 7.49 3.63
N SER A 40 -9.03 7.57 4.33
CA SER A 40 -8.79 6.83 5.56
C SER A 40 -8.87 7.73 6.78
N GLY A 41 -9.71 7.38 7.76
CA GLY A 41 -9.73 8.06 9.06
C GLY A 41 -8.44 7.92 9.87
N ASP A 42 -7.59 6.92 9.60
CA ASP A 42 -6.25 6.82 10.22
C ASP A 42 -5.35 8.03 9.92
N LEU A 43 -5.53 8.69 8.77
CA LEU A 43 -4.76 9.88 8.39
C LEU A 43 -5.61 11.15 8.33
N ALA A 44 -6.83 11.06 7.78
CA ALA A 44 -7.72 12.21 7.63
C ALA A 44 -8.08 12.86 8.97
N ILE A 45 -8.38 12.05 9.99
CA ILE A 45 -8.77 12.56 11.32
C ILE A 45 -7.56 13.23 12.00
N PRO A 46 -6.39 12.59 12.15
CA PRO A 46 -5.21 13.23 12.75
C PRO A 46 -4.78 14.52 12.05
N LEU A 47 -4.94 14.61 10.72
CA LEU A 47 -4.65 15.84 9.97
C LEU A 47 -5.67 16.95 10.26
N GLN A 48 -6.96 16.62 10.31
CA GLN A 48 -8.01 17.59 10.65
C GLN A 48 -7.91 18.11 12.09
N THR A 49 -7.49 17.25 13.03
CA THR A 49 -7.37 17.61 14.45
C THR A 49 -5.99 18.18 14.81
N GLY A 50 -5.06 18.24 13.86
CA GLY A 50 -3.72 18.80 14.06
C GLY A 50 -2.75 17.91 14.82
N ILE A 51 -3.07 16.63 14.99
CA ILE A 51 -2.17 15.61 15.56
C ILE A 51 -1.04 15.30 14.57
N LEU A 52 -1.37 15.29 13.28
CA LEU A 52 -0.43 15.30 12.17
C LEU A 52 -0.54 16.62 11.41
N THR A 53 0.57 16.99 10.79
CA THR A 53 0.64 17.99 9.74
C THR A 53 1.01 17.31 8.42
N PRO A 54 0.78 17.95 7.26
CA PRO A 54 1.24 17.42 5.97
C PRO A 54 2.75 17.11 5.94
N GLN A 55 3.56 17.81 6.74
CA GLN A 55 5.01 17.61 6.84
C GLN A 55 5.40 16.34 7.59
N ASP A 56 4.50 15.77 8.39
CA ASP A 56 4.75 14.51 9.11
C ASP A 56 4.62 13.28 8.20
N LEU A 57 3.98 13.43 7.04
CA LEU A 57 3.84 12.39 6.02
C LEU A 57 5.15 12.26 5.23
N ARG A 58 5.82 11.11 5.35
CA ARG A 58 7.18 10.91 4.84
C ARG A 58 7.24 10.61 3.35
N GLY A 59 6.16 10.11 2.77
CA GLY A 59 6.07 9.85 1.33
C GLY A 59 5.06 8.76 0.99
N ASP A 60 4.84 8.58 -0.30
CA ASP A 60 4.03 7.48 -0.84
C ASP A 60 4.90 6.28 -1.27
N LEU A 61 4.25 5.18 -1.63
CA LEU A 61 4.89 3.96 -2.11
C LEU A 61 5.72 4.23 -3.38
N PHE A 62 5.29 5.15 -4.24
CA PHE A 62 6.04 5.53 -5.44
C PHE A 62 7.39 6.17 -5.10
N ALA A 63 7.40 7.10 -4.13
CA ALA A 63 8.59 7.77 -3.66
C ALA A 63 9.56 6.79 -2.98
N LEU A 64 9.03 5.86 -2.18
CA LEU A 64 9.80 4.80 -1.54
C LEU A 64 10.46 3.87 -2.57
N CYS A 65 9.69 3.33 -3.51
CA CYS A 65 10.20 2.44 -4.55
C CYS A 65 11.25 3.10 -5.44
N ARG A 66 11.14 4.42 -5.66
CA ARG A 66 12.11 5.21 -6.43
C ARG A 66 13.26 5.76 -5.58
N ARG A 67 13.32 5.46 -4.29
CA ARG A 67 14.32 5.98 -3.34
C ARG A 67 14.39 7.51 -3.30
N LYS A 68 13.26 8.18 -3.56
CA LYS A 68 13.13 9.64 -3.44
C LYS A 68 13.02 10.10 -1.99
N VAL A 69 12.54 9.21 -1.13
CA VAL A 69 12.48 9.39 0.33
C VAL A 69 13.11 8.15 0.99
N PRO A 70 13.74 8.30 2.17
CA PRO A 70 14.21 7.14 2.91
C PRO A 70 13.03 6.31 3.41
N GLY A 71 13.25 5.01 3.64
CA GLY A 71 12.32 4.17 4.39
C GLY A 71 12.50 4.35 5.90
N ARG A 72 12.60 3.25 6.63
CA ARG A 72 13.01 3.28 8.05
C ARG A 72 14.36 3.97 8.21
N THR A 73 14.43 5.01 9.05
CA THR A 73 15.67 5.78 9.24
C THR A 73 16.50 5.38 10.46
N GLN A 74 15.94 4.57 11.37
CA GLN A 74 16.61 4.05 12.57
C GLN A 74 15.91 2.78 13.07
N ASP A 75 16.62 1.94 13.81
CA ASP A 75 16.12 0.63 14.25
C ASP A 75 14.91 0.75 15.17
N GLU A 76 14.90 1.71 16.11
CA GLU A 76 13.80 1.90 17.05
C GLU A 76 12.59 2.64 16.46
N ALA A 77 12.68 3.15 15.22
CA ALA A 77 11.57 3.87 14.59
C ALA A 77 10.31 3.01 14.56
N ILE A 78 9.17 3.60 14.82
CA ILE A 78 7.90 2.98 14.44
C ILE A 78 7.64 3.43 13.01
N THR A 79 7.30 2.51 12.11
CA THR A 79 6.91 2.83 10.74
C THR A 79 5.47 2.43 10.53
N LEU A 80 4.68 3.26 9.86
CA LEU A 80 3.28 2.99 9.55
C LEU A 80 3.11 3.13 8.04
N PHE A 81 2.58 2.10 7.41
CA PHE A 81 2.15 2.12 6.02
C PHE A 81 0.63 2.04 5.97
N LYS A 82 -0.01 3.08 5.41
CA LYS A 82 -1.45 3.11 5.18
C LYS A 82 -1.76 2.72 3.75
N SER A 83 -2.64 1.74 3.57
CA SER A 83 -3.22 1.44 2.26
C SER A 83 -4.71 1.68 2.24
N VAL A 84 -5.17 2.39 1.20
CA VAL A 84 -6.60 2.52 0.83
C VAL A 84 -6.91 1.80 -0.50
N GLY A 85 -5.89 1.29 -1.17
CA GLY A 85 -5.96 0.58 -2.44
C GLY A 85 -5.79 1.52 -3.62
N LEU A 86 -4.99 1.11 -4.60
CA LEU A 86 -4.85 1.80 -5.88
C LEU A 86 -5.22 0.88 -7.03
N ALA A 87 -6.06 1.34 -7.95
CA ALA A 87 -6.44 0.57 -9.15
C ALA A 87 -5.24 0.11 -10.00
N LEU A 88 -4.08 0.77 -9.86
CA LEU A 88 -2.82 0.35 -10.47
C LEU A 88 -2.35 -1.03 -9.97
N GLU A 89 -2.59 -1.34 -8.70
CA GLU A 89 -2.23 -2.61 -8.07
C GLU A 89 -3.02 -3.75 -8.69
N ASP A 90 -4.34 -3.56 -8.85
CA ASP A 90 -5.21 -4.51 -9.56
C ASP A 90 -4.78 -4.70 -11.01
N TYR A 91 -4.49 -3.60 -11.72
CA TYR A 91 -4.05 -3.65 -13.11
C TYR A 91 -2.74 -4.42 -13.28
N ALA A 92 -1.77 -4.20 -12.38
CA ALA A 92 -0.52 -4.95 -12.37
C ALA A 92 -0.75 -6.45 -12.11
N ALA A 93 -1.64 -6.79 -11.16
CA ALA A 93 -2.00 -8.18 -10.88
C ALA A 93 -2.67 -8.86 -12.09
N VAL A 94 -3.55 -8.15 -12.80
CA VAL A 94 -4.19 -8.67 -14.03
C VAL A 94 -3.16 -9.03 -15.08
N GLY A 95 -2.13 -8.21 -15.30
CA GLY A 95 -1.05 -8.52 -16.24
C GLY A 95 -0.37 -9.85 -15.93
N ILE A 96 0.00 -10.07 -14.66
CA ILE A 96 0.64 -11.30 -14.19
C ILE A 96 -0.28 -12.51 -14.40
N VAL A 97 -1.56 -12.38 -14.06
CA VAL A 97 -2.54 -13.48 -14.20
C VAL A 97 -2.77 -13.81 -15.68
N LEU A 98 -2.86 -12.80 -16.54
CA LEU A 98 -3.05 -13.00 -17.98
C LEU A 98 -1.84 -13.69 -18.62
N ASP A 99 -0.62 -13.28 -18.28
CA ASP A 99 0.59 -13.91 -18.80
C ASP A 99 0.63 -15.40 -18.42
N ARG A 100 0.36 -15.71 -17.15
CA ARG A 100 0.31 -17.09 -16.65
C ARG A 100 -0.81 -17.91 -17.29
N TRP A 101 -1.97 -17.30 -17.50
CA TRP A 101 -3.09 -17.94 -18.21
C TRP A 101 -2.71 -18.28 -19.66
N GLN A 102 -2.06 -17.36 -20.37
CA GLN A 102 -1.62 -17.59 -21.73
C GLN A 102 -0.56 -18.70 -21.83
N GLU A 103 0.38 -18.77 -20.89
CA GLU A 103 1.34 -19.87 -20.79
C GLU A 103 0.64 -21.21 -20.62
N TYR A 104 -0.27 -21.30 -19.65
CA TYR A 104 -1.08 -22.48 -19.41
C TYR A 104 -1.85 -22.92 -20.67
N CYS A 105 -2.52 -21.99 -21.36
CA CYS A 105 -3.22 -22.31 -22.61
C CYS A 105 -2.27 -22.83 -23.70
N ARG A 106 -1.06 -22.26 -23.84
CA ARG A 106 -0.07 -22.72 -24.82
C ARG A 106 0.39 -24.15 -24.51
N GLU A 107 0.64 -24.48 -23.25
CA GLU A 107 1.02 -25.83 -22.83
C GLU A 107 -0.10 -26.84 -23.01
N ALA A 108 -1.33 -26.49 -22.59
CA ALA A 108 -2.50 -27.35 -22.75
C ALA A 108 -2.77 -27.68 -24.24
N CYS A 109 -2.61 -26.70 -25.14
CA CYS A 109 -2.77 -26.93 -26.58
C CYS A 109 -1.67 -27.83 -27.19
N LYS A 110 -0.43 -27.81 -26.66
CA LYS A 110 0.63 -28.74 -27.11
C LYS A 110 0.23 -30.20 -26.83
N GLY A 111 -0.36 -30.46 -25.66
CA GLY A 111 -0.83 -31.81 -25.29
C GLY A 111 -2.00 -32.31 -26.16
N ILE A 112 -2.80 -31.42 -26.74
CA ILE A 112 -3.89 -31.78 -27.67
C ILE A 112 -3.34 -32.11 -29.07
N GLY A 113 -2.24 -31.47 -29.49
CA GLY A 113 -1.57 -31.74 -30.77
C GLY A 113 -0.91 -33.13 -30.86
N GLU A 114 -0.43 -33.68 -29.74
CA GLU A 114 0.16 -35.04 -29.68
C GLU A 114 -0.88 -36.17 -29.65
N LEU A 115 -2.16 -35.87 -29.37
CA LEU A 115 -3.26 -36.84 -29.34
C LEU A 115 -4.02 -36.96 -30.67
N LEU A 116 -3.69 -36.11 -31.65
CA LEU A 116 -4.37 -36.04 -32.97
C LEU A 116 -3.47 -36.43 -34.16
N PHE A 117 -2.28 -36.99 -33.91
CA PHE A 117 -1.40 -37.60 -34.93
C PHE A 117 -0.84 -38.95 -34.46
#